data_AF-A0A016WL21-F1
#
_entry.id   AF-A0A016WL21-F1
#
_cell.length_a   1.000
_cell.length_b   1.000
_cell.length_c   1.000
_cell.angle_alpha   90.00
_cell.angle_beta   90.00
_cell.angle_gamma   90.00
#
_symmetry.space_group_name_H-M   'P 1'
#
loop_
_entity.id
_entity.type
_entity.pdbx_description
1 polymer ?
#
loop_
_entity_poly.entity_id
_entity_poly.type
_entity_poly.pdbx_seq_one_letter_code
_entity_poly.pdbx_strand_id
1 'polypeptide(L)'
;MNTILHIFVVSIVPLALCQHYEEVPYCKNGGKALEEDVISHTINAMNKNVRYSLQKGNQLNGPTTNGPKFLPKAKKLDDVKWSCDMEQEAMKLLGDKCLETAPATPPGKTGLFFKFDGMEDLSYVTAISAWLEEIDKTPLSDAATSGAAVTYQGDPNTANFTS
;
A
#
# COMPACT_ATOMS: atom_id res chain seq x y z
N MET A 1 70.82 -3.65 19.70
CA MET A 1 69.38 -3.77 19.98
C MET A 1 68.63 -3.21 18.78
N ASN A 2 67.95 -4.07 18.04
CA ASN A 2 67.35 -3.76 16.74
C ASN A 2 65.83 -3.56 16.95
N THR A 3 65.30 -2.38 16.63
CA THR A 3 63.88 -2.05 16.82
C THR A 3 63.11 -2.45 15.57
N ILE A 4 62.33 -3.54 15.63
CA ILE A 4 61.47 -3.97 14.53
C ILE A 4 60.13 -3.22 14.62
N LEU A 5 59.93 -2.31 13.68
CA LEU A 5 58.67 -1.62 13.39
C LEU A 5 57.59 -2.65 13.06
N HIS A 6 56.60 -2.84 13.94
CA HIS A 6 55.43 -3.67 13.65
C HIS A 6 54.38 -2.82 12.95
N ILE A 7 54.10 -3.19 11.71
CA ILE A 7 53.11 -2.59 10.82
C ILE A 7 51.71 -2.84 11.39
N PHE A 8 50.93 -1.78 11.61
CA PHE A 8 49.49 -1.89 11.84
C PHE A 8 48.81 -2.31 10.54
N VAL A 9 48.42 -3.59 10.44
CA VAL A 9 47.47 -4.03 9.42
C VAL A 9 46.07 -3.73 9.96
N VAL A 10 45.52 -2.56 9.61
CA VAL A 10 44.08 -2.31 9.75
C VAL A 10 43.40 -3.07 8.61
N SER A 11 42.98 -4.30 8.89
CA SER A 11 42.05 -4.99 8.01
C SER A 11 40.68 -4.33 8.17
N ILE A 12 40.34 -3.42 7.26
CA ILE A 12 38.93 -3.04 7.02
C ILE A 12 38.33 -4.22 6.26
N VAL A 13 38.03 -5.31 6.96
CA VAL A 13 37.20 -6.38 6.42
C VAL A 13 35.83 -5.75 6.19
N PRO A 14 35.30 -5.75 4.96
CA PRO A 14 34.03 -5.11 4.67
C PRO A 14 32.94 -5.88 5.43
N LEU A 15 32.46 -5.29 6.53
CA LEU A 15 31.22 -5.69 7.22
C LEU A 15 29.98 -5.62 6.30
N ALA A 16 30.14 -5.23 5.04
CA ALA A 16 29.10 -5.14 4.02
C ALA A 16 28.68 -6.48 3.41
N LEU A 17 29.25 -7.63 3.81
CA LEU A 17 28.91 -8.95 3.22
C LEU A 17 28.00 -9.85 4.08
N CYS A 18 27.46 -9.35 5.20
CA CYS A 18 26.46 -10.06 6.01
C CYS A 18 25.28 -9.17 6.43
N GLN A 19 24.84 -8.21 5.60
CA GLN A 19 23.49 -7.66 5.78
C GLN A 19 22.48 -8.71 5.32
N HIS A 20 22.27 -9.72 6.15
CA HIS A 20 20.92 -10.26 6.31
C HIS A 20 20.09 -9.04 6.69
N TYR A 21 19.30 -8.50 5.77
CA TYR A 21 18.28 -7.54 6.15
C TYR A 21 17.40 -8.31 7.13
N GLU A 22 17.50 -7.97 8.41
CA GLU A 22 16.58 -8.51 9.39
C GLU A 22 15.20 -7.99 8.95
N GLU A 23 14.32 -8.90 8.58
CA GLU A 23 12.94 -8.59 8.27
C GLU A 23 12.27 -8.12 9.56
N VAL A 24 12.37 -6.83 9.85
CA VAL A 24 11.82 -6.24 11.08
C VAL A 24 10.33 -6.02 10.89
N PRO A 25 9.45 -6.66 11.68
CA PRO A 25 8.03 -6.35 11.66
C PRO A 25 7.81 -4.91 12.12
N TYR A 26 6.98 -4.17 11.39
CA TYR A 26 6.59 -2.81 11.76
C TYR A 26 5.95 -2.77 13.16
N CYS A 27 5.03 -3.71 13.41
CA CYS A 27 4.35 -3.86 14.67
C CYS A 27 5.05 -4.88 15.56
N LYS A 28 5.87 -4.37 16.50
CA LYS A 28 6.68 -5.18 17.42
C LYS A 28 5.87 -6.13 18.32
N ASN A 29 4.58 -5.90 18.47
CA ASN A 29 3.69 -6.70 19.32
C ASN A 29 2.97 -7.81 18.54
N GLY A 30 3.65 -8.50 17.62
CA GLY A 30 3.08 -9.65 16.90
C GLY A 30 2.35 -9.32 15.59
N GLY A 31 2.71 -8.21 14.95
CA GLY A 31 2.41 -8.01 13.52
C GLY A 31 3.32 -8.87 12.64
N LYS A 32 2.91 -9.04 11.38
CA LYS A 32 3.65 -9.77 10.35
C LYS A 32 4.12 -8.86 9.21
N ALA A 33 3.54 -7.66 9.07
CA ALA A 33 3.94 -6.73 8.03
C ALA A 33 5.32 -6.14 8.32
N LEU A 34 6.20 -6.15 7.30
CA LEU A 34 7.56 -5.65 7.42
C LEU A 34 7.60 -4.12 7.43
N GLU A 35 8.56 -3.54 8.16
CA GLU A 35 8.69 -2.09 8.31
C GLU A 35 8.81 -1.36 6.97
N GLU A 36 9.62 -1.90 6.05
CA GLU A 36 9.78 -1.35 4.71
C GLU A 36 8.47 -1.38 3.90
N ASP A 37 7.76 -2.51 3.92
CA ASP A 37 6.48 -2.67 3.21
C ASP A 37 5.40 -1.74 3.74
N VAL A 38 5.34 -1.56 5.07
CA VAL A 38 4.41 -0.63 5.70
C VAL A 38 4.74 0.81 5.33
N ILE A 39 6.00 1.23 5.47
CA ILE A 39 6.36 2.63 5.27
C ILE A 39 6.39 2.99 3.80
N SER A 40 7.19 2.28 3.01
CA SER A 40 7.51 2.63 1.62
C SER A 40 6.41 2.21 0.66
N HIS A 41 5.92 0.99 0.80
CA HIS A 41 5.01 0.40 -0.19
C HIS A 41 3.53 0.57 0.16
N THR A 42 3.21 0.94 1.41
CA THR A 42 1.83 1.18 1.84
C THR A 42 1.57 2.64 2.18
N ILE A 43 2.10 3.15 3.29
CA ILE A 43 1.77 4.49 3.80
C ILE A 43 2.22 5.56 2.80
N ASN A 44 3.46 5.48 2.31
CA ASN A 44 3.97 6.46 1.33
C ASN A 44 3.21 6.37 0.01
N ALA A 45 2.95 5.16 -0.50
CA ALA A 45 2.16 4.99 -1.72
C ALA A 45 0.77 5.63 -1.60
N MET A 46 0.09 5.42 -0.47
CA MET A 46 -1.23 6.02 -0.24
C MET A 46 -1.15 7.54 -0.04
N ASN A 47 -0.33 8.02 0.89
CA ASN A 47 -0.33 9.43 1.30
C ASN A 47 0.41 10.32 0.31
N LYS A 48 1.65 9.97 -0.04
CA LYS A 48 2.53 10.83 -0.85
C LYS A 48 2.24 10.74 -2.34
N ASN A 49 1.65 9.64 -2.81
CA ASN A 49 1.31 9.48 -4.23
C ASN A 49 -0.18 9.73 -4.46
N VAL A 50 -1.06 8.81 -4.04
CA VAL A 50 -2.47 8.83 -4.47
C VAL A 50 -3.27 9.94 -3.79
N ARG A 51 -3.27 10.02 -2.46
CA ARG A 51 -4.03 11.05 -1.71
C ARG A 51 -3.52 12.45 -2.03
N TYR A 52 -2.21 12.63 -2.10
CA TYR A 52 -1.61 13.88 -2.54
C TYR A 52 -2.06 14.26 -3.97
N SER A 53 -2.06 13.32 -4.92
CA SER A 53 -2.49 13.57 -6.31
C SER A 53 -3.97 13.96 -6.38
N LEU A 54 -4.84 13.29 -5.61
CA LEU A 54 -6.25 13.66 -5.47
C LEU A 54 -6.43 15.08 -4.92
N GLN A 55 -5.66 15.47 -3.90
CA GLN A 55 -5.68 16.83 -3.34
C GLN A 55 -5.16 17.89 -4.31
N LYS A 56 -4.33 17.52 -5.27
CA LYS A 56 -3.85 18.41 -6.33
C LYS A 56 -4.76 18.45 -7.55
N GLY A 57 -5.67 17.48 -7.71
CA GLY A 57 -6.47 17.32 -8.92
C GLY A 57 -5.66 16.72 -10.08
N ASN A 58 -4.63 15.94 -9.76
CA ASN A 58 -3.71 15.32 -10.73
C ASN A 58 -3.89 13.80 -10.83
N GLN A 59 -4.79 13.20 -10.06
CA GLN A 59 -5.09 11.78 -10.16
C GLN A 59 -5.81 11.50 -11.48
N LEU A 60 -5.32 10.53 -12.25
CA LEU A 60 -5.95 10.11 -13.50
C LEU A 60 -7.30 9.44 -13.23
N ASN A 61 -8.17 9.51 -14.25
CA ASN A 61 -9.44 8.80 -14.30
C ASN A 61 -9.47 7.94 -15.57
N GLY A 62 -8.81 6.79 -15.50
CA GLY A 62 -8.69 5.82 -16.59
C GLY A 62 -7.48 6.00 -17.52
N PRO A 63 -7.43 5.22 -18.62
CA PRO A 63 -6.31 5.19 -19.54
C PRO A 63 -6.07 6.52 -20.26
N THR A 64 -4.82 6.81 -20.58
CA THR A 64 -4.39 8.05 -21.27
C THR A 64 -4.41 7.96 -22.79
N THR A 65 -4.88 6.84 -23.36
CA THR A 65 -4.88 6.59 -24.82
C THR A 65 -5.65 7.64 -25.61
N ASN A 66 -6.66 8.28 -25.00
CA ASN A 66 -7.46 9.36 -25.60
C ASN A 66 -7.16 10.73 -24.97
N GLY A 67 -5.97 10.89 -24.39
CA GLY A 67 -5.59 12.06 -23.60
C GLY A 67 -5.88 11.88 -22.10
N PRO A 68 -5.18 12.60 -21.22
CA PRO A 68 -5.36 12.46 -19.78
C PRO A 68 -6.69 13.06 -19.33
N LYS A 69 -7.49 12.26 -18.61
CA LYS A 69 -8.64 12.73 -17.83
C LYS A 69 -8.27 12.67 -16.35
N PHE A 70 -8.64 13.69 -15.59
CA PHE A 70 -8.31 13.80 -14.17
C PHE A 70 -9.57 13.79 -13.31
N LEU A 71 -9.45 13.20 -12.13
CA LEU A 71 -10.47 13.32 -11.09
C LEU A 71 -10.55 14.77 -10.56
N PRO A 72 -11.73 15.21 -10.11
CA PRO A 72 -11.87 16.51 -9.48
C PRO A 72 -11.00 16.61 -8.23
N LYS A 73 -10.46 17.81 -7.98
CA LYS A 73 -9.62 18.10 -6.82
C LYS A 73 -10.36 17.81 -5.51
N ALA A 74 -9.76 16.99 -4.64
CA ALA A 74 -10.29 16.75 -3.30
C ALA A 74 -10.12 17.98 -2.40
N LYS A 75 -11.12 18.29 -1.56
CA LYS A 75 -11.06 19.42 -0.60
C LYS A 75 -10.01 19.20 0.48
N LYS A 76 -10.11 18.07 1.21
CA LYS A 76 -9.18 17.65 2.25
C LYS A 76 -9.19 16.14 2.37
N LEU A 77 -8.01 15.54 2.41
CA LEU A 77 -7.78 14.13 2.65
C LEU A 77 -6.70 14.06 3.74
N ASP A 78 -7.06 13.56 4.93
CA ASP A 78 -6.08 13.39 6.00
C ASP A 78 -5.17 12.19 5.69
N ASP A 79 -3.92 12.22 6.14
CA ASP A 79 -3.01 11.10 5.93
C ASP A 79 -3.49 9.85 6.67
N VAL A 80 -3.39 8.69 6.00
CA VAL A 80 -3.61 7.40 6.64
C VAL A 80 -2.37 6.97 7.41
N LYS A 81 -2.57 6.16 8.45
CA LYS A 81 -1.48 5.58 9.24
C LYS A 81 -1.70 4.09 9.37
N TRP A 82 -0.61 3.33 9.44
CA TRP A 82 -0.69 1.93 9.81
C TRP A 82 -1.09 1.82 11.29
N SER A 83 -2.03 0.93 11.57
CA SER A 83 -2.51 0.65 12.92
C SER A 83 -2.22 -0.81 13.25
N CYS A 84 -1.35 -1.02 14.24
CA CYS A 84 -1.01 -2.36 14.70
C CYS A 84 -2.25 -3.13 15.22
N ASP A 85 -3.21 -2.43 15.81
CA ASP A 85 -4.45 -3.06 16.29
C ASP A 85 -5.30 -3.55 15.11
N MET A 86 -5.38 -2.77 14.03
CA MET A 86 -6.10 -3.17 12.82
C MET A 86 -5.38 -4.30 12.06
N GLU A 87 -4.05 -4.29 12.03
CA GLU A 87 -3.25 -5.39 11.48
C GLU A 87 -3.55 -6.69 12.24
N GLN A 88 -3.50 -6.66 13.57
CA GLN A 88 -3.80 -7.84 14.39
C GLN A 88 -5.25 -8.31 14.23
N GLU A 89 -6.21 -7.41 14.11
CA GLU A 89 -7.62 -7.77 13.87
C GLU A 89 -7.80 -8.39 12.49
N ALA A 90 -7.17 -7.85 11.44
CA ALA A 90 -7.18 -8.43 10.11
C ALA A 90 -6.55 -9.84 10.12
N MET A 91 -5.42 -10.02 10.79
CA MET A 91 -4.79 -11.34 10.96
C MET A 91 -5.70 -12.33 11.69
N LYS A 92 -6.42 -11.89 12.74
CA LYS A 92 -7.39 -12.74 13.45
C LYS A 92 -8.57 -13.15 12.57
N LEU A 93 -9.05 -12.27 11.71
CA LEU A 93 -10.15 -12.56 10.78
C LEU A 93 -9.75 -13.56 9.71
N LEU A 94 -8.49 -13.48 9.22
CA LEU A 94 -7.93 -14.45 8.28
C LEU A 94 -7.64 -15.79 8.95
N GLY A 95 -7.20 -15.76 10.21
CA GLY A 95 -6.74 -16.95 10.94
C GLY A 95 -5.49 -17.54 10.30
N ASP A 96 -5.38 -18.87 10.35
CA ASP A 96 -4.23 -19.61 9.79
C ASP A 96 -4.48 -20.14 8.37
N LYS A 97 -5.48 -19.60 7.65
CA LYS A 97 -5.90 -20.11 6.33
C LYS A 97 -5.98 -18.98 5.31
N CYS A 98 -5.63 -19.31 4.07
CA CYS A 98 -6.05 -18.50 2.93
C CYS A 98 -7.54 -18.71 2.72
N LEU A 99 -8.33 -17.65 2.90
CA LEU A 99 -9.78 -17.71 2.74
C LEU A 99 -10.16 -17.63 1.26
N GLU A 100 -11.18 -18.38 0.86
CA GLU A 100 -11.75 -18.30 -0.50
C GLU A 100 -12.69 -17.11 -0.69
N THR A 101 -13.25 -16.61 0.40
CA THR A 101 -14.23 -15.53 0.43
C THR A 101 -13.85 -14.50 1.47
N ALA A 102 -14.18 -13.23 1.20
CA ALA A 102 -13.93 -12.14 2.14
C ALA A 102 -14.57 -12.42 3.51
N PRO A 103 -13.81 -12.29 4.63
CA PRO A 103 -14.38 -12.42 5.96
C PRO A 103 -15.33 -11.25 6.26
N ALA A 104 -16.27 -11.47 7.19
CA ALA A 104 -17.17 -10.42 7.63
C ALA A 104 -16.37 -9.27 8.27
N THR A 105 -16.56 -8.06 7.75
CA THR A 105 -15.88 -6.87 8.27
C THR A 105 -16.49 -6.45 9.61
N PRO A 106 -15.67 -6.16 10.63
CA PRO A 106 -16.15 -5.65 11.92
C PRO A 106 -16.96 -4.35 11.76
N PRO A 107 -18.01 -4.11 12.57
CA PRO A 107 -18.79 -2.89 12.51
C PRO A 107 -17.93 -1.63 12.64
N GLY A 108 -18.22 -0.62 11.81
CA GLY A 108 -17.49 0.65 11.80
C GLY A 108 -16.11 0.59 11.13
N LYS A 109 -15.77 -0.51 10.47
CA LYS A 109 -14.54 -0.65 9.67
C LYS A 109 -14.87 -0.92 8.21
N THR A 110 -13.90 -0.64 7.35
CA THR A 110 -13.90 -1.08 5.94
C THR A 110 -12.96 -2.27 5.81
N GLY A 111 -13.45 -3.37 5.25
CA GLY A 111 -12.65 -4.55 4.98
C GLY A 111 -12.20 -4.52 3.52
N LEU A 112 -10.89 -4.65 3.33
CA LEU A 112 -10.31 -4.88 2.01
C LEU A 112 -9.85 -6.33 1.95
N PHE A 113 -10.34 -7.07 0.96
CA PHE A 113 -10.03 -8.48 0.79
C PHE A 113 -9.53 -8.70 -0.63
N PHE A 114 -8.35 -9.31 -0.74
CA PHE A 114 -7.70 -9.59 -2.00
C PHE A 114 -7.49 -11.09 -2.12
N LYS A 115 -7.95 -11.65 -3.24
CA LYS A 115 -7.71 -13.02 -3.62
C LYS A 115 -7.25 -13.03 -5.07
N PHE A 116 -6.18 -13.77 -5.33
CA PHE A 116 -5.66 -13.96 -6.68
C PHE A 116 -5.27 -15.43 -6.85
N ASP A 117 -5.95 -16.12 -7.76
CA ASP A 117 -5.73 -17.55 -8.00
C ASP A 117 -4.47 -17.76 -8.86
N GLY A 118 -3.70 -18.82 -8.56
CA GLY A 118 -2.60 -19.28 -9.41
C GLY A 118 -1.25 -18.57 -9.22
N MET A 119 -1.09 -17.78 -8.16
CA MET A 119 0.22 -17.28 -7.72
C MET A 119 0.46 -17.64 -6.26
N GLU A 120 1.62 -18.24 -5.98
CA GLU A 120 2.15 -18.43 -4.62
C GLU A 120 2.85 -17.13 -4.15
N ASP A 121 2.89 -16.91 -2.84
CA ASP A 121 3.68 -15.84 -2.18
C ASP A 121 3.34 -14.38 -2.54
N LEU A 122 2.07 -14.08 -2.87
CA LEU A 122 1.64 -12.69 -3.02
C LEU A 122 1.67 -11.95 -1.68
N SER A 123 2.54 -10.94 -1.60
CA SER A 123 2.55 -9.98 -0.49
C SER A 123 1.29 -9.10 -0.53
N TYR A 124 0.83 -8.66 0.63
CA TYR A 124 -0.22 -7.67 0.76
C TYR A 124 0.11 -6.35 0.04
N VAL A 125 1.41 -6.07 -0.19
CA VAL A 125 1.87 -4.95 -1.01
C VAL A 125 1.32 -5.04 -2.43
N THR A 126 1.27 -6.24 -3.03
CA THR A 126 0.71 -6.43 -4.37
C THR A 126 -0.78 -6.12 -4.39
N ALA A 127 -1.52 -6.52 -3.34
CA ALA A 127 -2.93 -6.21 -3.21
C ALA A 127 -3.18 -4.69 -3.13
N ILE A 128 -2.38 -3.99 -2.31
CA ILE A 128 -2.46 -2.53 -2.19
C ILE A 128 -2.18 -1.85 -3.52
N SER A 129 -1.09 -2.22 -4.21
CA SER A 129 -0.77 -1.66 -5.53
C SER A 129 -1.90 -1.91 -6.54
N ALA A 130 -2.48 -3.11 -6.55
CA ALA A 130 -3.60 -3.43 -7.44
C ALA A 130 -4.82 -2.53 -7.20
N TRP A 131 -5.18 -2.27 -5.94
CA TRP A 131 -6.28 -1.34 -5.60
C TRP A 131 -5.95 0.11 -5.94
N LEU A 132 -4.72 0.56 -5.69
CA LEU A 132 -4.33 1.94 -5.98
C LEU A 132 -4.30 2.25 -7.48
N GLU A 133 -4.05 1.25 -8.32
CA GLU A 133 -4.03 1.36 -9.78
C GLU A 133 -5.39 1.07 -10.45
N GLU A 134 -6.41 0.67 -9.68
CA GLU A 134 -7.69 0.23 -10.25
C GLU A 134 -8.37 1.35 -11.06
N ILE A 135 -8.27 2.60 -10.59
CA ILE A 135 -8.85 3.77 -11.27
C ILE A 135 -8.20 4.07 -12.62
N ASP A 136 -6.95 3.65 -12.83
CA ASP A 136 -6.24 3.85 -14.10
C ASP A 136 -6.76 2.87 -15.18
N LYS A 137 -7.40 1.77 -14.77
CA LYS A 137 -7.99 0.74 -15.64
C LYS A 137 -9.50 0.89 -15.78
N THR A 138 -10.17 1.25 -14.69
CA THR A 138 -11.63 1.34 -14.58
C THR A 138 -12.03 2.77 -14.24
N PRO A 139 -12.18 3.66 -15.24
CA PRO A 139 -12.53 5.05 -14.99
C PRO A 139 -13.94 5.22 -14.42
N LEU A 140 -14.10 6.21 -13.56
CA LEU A 140 -15.41 6.78 -13.25
C LEU A 140 -16.00 7.46 -14.49
N SER A 141 -17.33 7.39 -14.63
CA SER A 141 -18.03 8.07 -15.72
C SER A 141 -17.89 9.60 -15.67
N ASP A 142 -18.04 10.25 -16.83
CA ASP A 142 -18.05 11.72 -16.90
C ASP A 142 -19.20 12.31 -16.06
N ALA A 143 -20.35 11.61 -15.98
CA ALA A 143 -21.46 12.00 -15.10
C ALA A 143 -21.05 11.99 -13.61
N ALA A 144 -20.35 10.94 -13.18
CA ALA A 144 -19.87 10.79 -11.79
C ALA A 144 -18.87 11.89 -11.38
N THR A 145 -18.18 12.50 -12.34
CA THR A 145 -17.07 13.46 -12.12
C THR A 145 -17.40 14.90 -12.54
N SER A 146 -18.58 15.15 -13.10
CA SER A 146 -19.01 16.46 -13.61
C SER A 146 -19.17 17.57 -12.57
N GLY A 147 -19.32 17.20 -11.28
CA GLY A 147 -19.57 18.12 -10.18
C GLY A 147 -18.34 18.39 -9.30
N ALA A 148 -18.55 19.18 -8.24
CA ALA A 148 -17.53 19.43 -7.21
C ALA A 148 -17.27 18.22 -6.29
N ALA A 149 -18.05 17.14 -6.45
CA ALA A 149 -17.92 15.91 -5.71
C ALA A 149 -18.14 14.73 -6.65
N VAL A 150 -17.42 13.64 -6.40
CA VAL A 150 -17.65 12.37 -7.08
C VAL A 150 -18.95 11.78 -6.54
N THR A 151 -19.80 11.27 -7.42
CA THR A 151 -21.08 10.64 -7.06
C THR A 151 -21.12 9.19 -7.55
N TYR A 152 -21.65 8.30 -6.72
CA TYR A 152 -21.89 6.92 -7.15
C TYR A 152 -23.04 6.89 -8.16
N GLN A 153 -22.80 6.29 -9.33
CA GLN A 153 -23.79 6.21 -10.42
C GLN A 153 -24.39 4.81 -10.57
N GLY A 154 -24.23 3.94 -9.56
CA GLY A 154 -24.77 2.58 -9.60
C GLY A 154 -23.97 1.60 -10.47
N ASP A 155 -22.79 1.99 -10.95
CA ASP A 155 -21.90 1.09 -11.70
C ASP A 155 -21.13 0.18 -10.73
N PRO A 156 -21.40 -1.14 -10.73
CA PRO A 156 -20.78 -2.08 -9.80
C PRO A 156 -19.25 -2.11 -9.92
N ASN A 157 -18.68 -1.79 -11.08
CA ASN A 157 -17.22 -1.75 -11.27
C ASN A 157 -16.56 -0.55 -10.58
N THR A 158 -17.36 0.42 -10.13
CA THR A 158 -16.89 1.65 -9.48
C THR A 158 -17.37 1.79 -8.05
N ALA A 159 -18.07 0.78 -7.52
CA ALA A 159 -18.63 0.79 -6.18
C ALA A 159 -17.57 1.03 -5.09
N ASN A 160 -16.34 0.57 -5.31
CA ASN A 160 -15.22 0.76 -4.38
C ASN A 160 -14.70 2.21 -4.31
N PHE A 161 -15.00 3.05 -5.31
CA PHE A 161 -14.49 4.43 -5.40
C PHE A 161 -15.40 5.47 -4.74
N THR A 162 -16.60 5.07 -4.34
CA THR A 162 -17.64 5.97 -3.85
C THR A 162 -18.28 5.38 -2.61
N SER A 163 -18.01 5.99 -1.44
CA SER A 163 -18.61 5.65 -0.15
C SER A 163 -19.56 6.74 0.32
#